data_AF-A0AAD4N8Q1-F1
#
_entry.id   AF-A0AAD4N8Q1-F1
#
_cell.length_a   1.000
_cell.length_b   1.000
_cell.length_c   1.000
_cell.angle_alpha   90.00
_cell.angle_beta   90.00
_cell.angle_gamma   90.00
#
_symmetry.space_group_name_H-M   'P 1'
#
loop_
_entity.id
_entity.type
_entity.pdbx_description
1 polymer ?
#
loop_
_entity_poly.entity_id
_entity_poly.type
_entity_poly.pdbx_seq_one_letter_code
_entity_poly.pdbx_strand_id
1 'polypeptide(L)'
;MATLEEPANLAPPFETISVLRLIKDAQQKHGLRQGNYLRYRGYCSRRIRRLRTSLKVTHQYKCFPKRAAKFVARSVTPDVVTDVRFAEILIFEVERHWAYAMQLKLELGNDILSRKKFHMRQKLRRAGKSARNLETMAKSCESVTVVTRLEVQAYSAFILATLAVEFKLWRKAMELCRTVKKIYEKLSTSIKDQELVDLYATRCREVQNTLRLCEYNCSDEVSPDDAGKVPIAVEDELDLDFNKLNVLAEEKQTEIKSNADEAAKHLLKQLEADWKSVDLTKLKALKPNISSLPLLQPMPCKPMFFDLAINYLKEPLTKEKLEGGKKNKKKTKTAKSPENVKKLNKKK
;
A
#
# COMPACT_ATOMS: atom_id res chain seq x y z
N MET A 1 35.10 38.19 -0.57
CA MET A 1 33.70 38.16 -0.11
C MET A 1 32.91 37.29 -1.09
N ALA A 2 32.97 35.97 -0.92
CA ALA A 2 32.15 35.03 -1.70
C ALA A 2 31.03 34.57 -0.76
N THR A 3 29.81 34.97 -1.08
CA THR A 3 28.59 34.56 -0.40
C THR A 3 28.39 33.07 -0.65
N LEU A 4 28.56 32.26 0.39
CA LEU A 4 28.14 30.87 0.42
C LEU A 4 26.61 30.87 0.34
N GLU A 5 26.07 30.54 -0.83
CA GLU A 5 24.66 30.22 -0.99
C GLU A 5 24.36 28.98 -0.15
N GLU A 6 23.57 29.14 0.91
CA GLU A 6 23.01 28.03 1.68
C GLU A 6 22.22 27.11 0.74
N PRO A 7 22.39 25.77 0.83
CA PRO A 7 21.61 24.86 0.00
C PRO A 7 20.13 25.04 0.37
N ALA A 8 19.34 25.40 -0.65
CA ALA A 8 17.90 25.53 -0.57
C ALA A 8 17.30 24.39 0.27
N ASN A 9 16.51 24.76 1.29
CA ASN A 9 15.79 23.86 2.18
C ASN A 9 14.97 22.84 1.37
N LEU A 10 15.57 21.69 1.09
CA LEU A 10 14.89 20.51 0.56
C LEU A 10 13.93 20.04 1.65
N ALA A 11 12.64 20.35 1.49
CA ALA A 11 11.59 19.84 2.36
C ALA A 11 11.77 18.31 2.52
N PRO A 12 11.58 17.77 3.74
CA PRO A 12 11.81 16.35 3.98
C PRO A 12 10.97 15.53 3.00
N PRO A 13 11.54 14.48 2.37
CA PRO A 13 10.80 13.64 1.45
C PRO A 13 9.55 13.10 2.14
N PHE A 14 8.42 13.06 1.41
CA PHE A 14 7.17 12.56 1.98
C PHE A 14 7.34 11.15 2.53
N GLU A 15 6.67 10.88 3.65
CA GLU A 15 6.51 9.53 4.18
C GLU A 15 5.92 8.62 3.10
N THR A 16 6.55 7.46 2.86
CA THR A 16 6.20 6.55 1.77
C THR A 16 4.80 5.97 1.98
N ILE A 17 3.87 6.30 1.08
CA ILE A 17 2.51 5.74 1.09
C ILE A 17 2.48 4.43 0.32
N SER A 18 2.25 3.32 1.00
CA SER A 18 1.92 2.05 0.35
C SER A 18 0.43 2.00 0.02
N VAL A 19 0.10 2.27 -1.25
CA VAL A 19 -1.28 2.34 -1.75
C VAL A 19 -1.97 0.99 -1.61
N LEU A 20 -1.28 -0.09 -1.98
CA LEU A 20 -1.88 -1.43 -1.96
C LEU A 20 -2.17 -1.90 -0.52
N ARG A 21 -1.24 -1.65 0.41
CA ARG A 21 -1.42 -1.98 1.84
C ARG A 21 -2.59 -1.23 2.43
N LEU A 22 -2.64 0.10 2.22
CA LEU A 22 -3.72 0.96 2.70
C LEU A 22 -5.10 0.49 2.22
N ILE A 23 -5.22 0.10 0.95
CA ILE A 23 -6.46 -0.38 0.37
C ILE A 23 -6.86 -1.73 0.97
N LYS A 24 -5.95 -2.71 0.98
CA LYS A 24 -6.26 -4.07 1.45
C LYS A 24 -6.62 -4.07 2.94
N ASP A 25 -5.90 -3.30 3.75
CA ASP A 25 -6.23 -3.11 5.18
C ASP A 25 -7.63 -2.49 5.36
N ALA A 26 -7.95 -1.45 4.60
CA ALA A 26 -9.25 -0.80 4.66
C ALA A 26 -10.38 -1.76 4.22
N GLN A 27 -10.16 -2.52 3.15
CA GLN A 27 -11.10 -3.52 2.64
C GLN A 27 -11.38 -4.62 3.67
N GLN A 28 -10.34 -5.18 4.27
CA GLN A 28 -10.46 -6.24 5.28
C GLN A 28 -11.18 -5.75 6.55
N LYS A 29 -10.83 -4.57 7.06
CA LYS A 29 -11.42 -3.99 8.28
C LYS A 29 -12.88 -3.58 8.11
N HIS A 30 -13.28 -3.12 6.92
CA HIS A 30 -14.57 -2.44 6.71
C HIS A 30 -15.61 -3.23 5.91
N GLY A 31 -15.51 -4.56 5.89
CA GLY A 31 -16.60 -5.46 5.49
C GLY A 31 -16.34 -6.29 4.24
N LEU A 32 -15.26 -6.05 3.49
CA LEU A 32 -14.97 -6.83 2.29
C LEU A 32 -14.59 -8.28 2.61
N ARG A 33 -14.08 -8.56 3.81
CA ARG A 33 -13.91 -9.92 4.32
C ARG A 33 -15.21 -10.74 4.31
N GLN A 34 -16.36 -10.07 4.44
CA GLN A 34 -17.69 -10.68 4.41
C GLN A 34 -18.41 -10.44 3.06
N GLY A 35 -17.74 -9.88 2.05
CA GLY A 35 -18.35 -9.53 0.77
C GLY A 35 -19.30 -8.32 0.81
N ASN A 36 -19.31 -7.52 1.89
CA ASN A 36 -20.24 -6.39 2.03
C ASN A 36 -19.67 -5.09 1.42
N TYR A 37 -19.93 -4.88 0.14
CA TYR A 37 -19.49 -3.68 -0.60
C TYR A 37 -20.20 -2.39 -0.16
N LEU A 38 -21.47 -2.47 0.26
CA LEU A 38 -22.23 -1.31 0.71
C LEU A 38 -21.59 -0.68 1.96
N ARG A 39 -21.18 -1.51 2.92
CA ARG A 39 -20.49 -1.08 4.14
C ARG A 39 -19.16 -0.41 3.81
N TYR A 40 -18.37 -1.01 2.92
CA TYR A 40 -17.07 -0.48 2.50
C TYR A 40 -17.21 0.87 1.78
N ARG A 41 -18.15 1.00 0.82
CA ARG A 41 -18.48 2.27 0.15
C ARG A 41 -18.87 3.37 1.15
N GLY A 42 -19.67 3.03 2.16
CA GLY A 42 -20.05 3.94 3.24
C GLY A 42 -18.84 4.41 4.06
N TYR A 43 -17.91 3.51 4.36
CA TYR A 43 -16.63 3.85 4.99
C TYR A 43 -15.81 4.82 4.15
N CYS A 44 -15.58 4.53 2.86
CA CYS A 44 -14.81 5.40 1.96
C CYS A 44 -15.41 6.82 1.92
N SER A 45 -16.74 6.92 1.82
CA SER A 45 -17.44 8.21 1.81
C SER A 45 -17.20 9.02 3.09
N ARG A 46 -17.26 8.36 4.26
CA ARG A 46 -16.97 9.01 5.56
C ARG A 46 -15.49 9.34 5.73
N ARG A 47 -14.57 8.50 5.23
CA ARG A 47 -13.12 8.75 5.27
C ARG A 47 -12.76 9.97 4.43
N ILE A 48 -13.26 10.07 3.19
CA ILE A 48 -13.08 11.24 2.33
C ILE A 48 -13.59 12.51 3.02
N ARG A 49 -14.79 12.46 3.62
CA ARG A 49 -15.36 13.62 4.34
C ARG A 49 -14.43 14.07 5.47
N ARG A 50 -13.96 13.13 6.31
CA ARG A 50 -13.06 13.41 7.43
C ARG A 50 -11.72 14.00 6.97
N LEU A 51 -11.12 13.43 5.93
CA LEU A 51 -9.87 13.93 5.34
C LEU A 51 -10.04 15.35 4.77
N ARG A 52 -11.14 15.61 4.06
CA ARG A 52 -11.43 16.95 3.54
C ARG A 52 -11.68 17.97 4.64
N THR A 53 -12.34 17.59 5.73
CA THR A 53 -12.52 18.48 6.88
C THR A 53 -11.21 18.74 7.61
N SER A 54 -10.35 17.73 7.80
CA SER A 54 -9.06 17.92 8.48
C SER A 54 -8.11 18.81 7.69
N LEU A 55 -8.11 18.69 6.36
CA LEU A 55 -7.29 19.51 5.46
C LEU A 55 -7.93 20.85 5.12
N LYS A 56 -9.13 21.14 5.62
CA LYS A 56 -9.93 22.34 5.28
C LYS A 56 -10.14 22.51 3.76
N VAL A 57 -10.13 21.41 3.01
CA VAL A 57 -10.44 21.34 1.57
C VAL A 57 -11.84 20.76 1.37
N THR A 58 -12.81 21.30 2.12
CA THR A 58 -14.21 20.98 1.93
C THR A 58 -14.75 21.68 0.70
N HIS A 59 -15.68 21.04 0.00
CA HIS A 59 -16.44 21.74 -1.03
C HIS A 59 -17.21 22.89 -0.40
N GLN A 60 -17.30 24.00 -1.14
CA GLN A 60 -17.91 25.23 -0.65
C GLN A 60 -19.26 25.44 -1.33
N TYR A 61 -20.17 26.09 -0.62
CA TYR A 61 -21.39 26.62 -1.17
C TYR A 61 -21.28 28.13 -1.14
N LYS A 62 -21.21 28.76 -2.31
CA LYS A 62 -21.25 30.22 -2.41
C LYS A 62 -22.70 30.65 -2.36
N CYS A 63 -23.12 31.17 -1.21
CA CYS A 63 -24.42 31.78 -1.03
C CYS A 63 -24.31 33.25 -1.44
N PHE A 64 -25.07 33.66 -2.46
CA PHE A 64 -25.25 35.07 -2.78
C PHE A 64 -26.60 35.52 -2.23
N PRO A 65 -26.72 36.75 -1.69
CA PRO A 65 -28.01 37.30 -1.29
C PRO A 65 -29.01 37.18 -2.44
N LYS A 66 -30.21 36.65 -2.16
CA LYS A 66 -31.31 36.44 -3.14
C LYS A 66 -31.03 35.44 -4.28
N ARG A 67 -30.00 34.58 -4.18
CA ARG A 67 -29.76 33.48 -5.14
C ARG A 67 -29.55 32.14 -4.43
N ALA A 68 -29.94 31.06 -5.08
CA ALA A 68 -29.66 29.71 -4.59
C ALA A 68 -28.14 29.48 -4.48
N ALA A 69 -27.72 28.76 -3.44
CA ALA A 69 -26.32 28.51 -3.17
C ALA A 69 -25.65 27.74 -4.33
N LYS A 70 -24.61 28.31 -4.93
CA LYS A 70 -23.87 27.67 -6.01
C LYS A 70 -22.79 26.77 -5.42
N PHE A 71 -22.82 25.49 -5.78
CA PHE A 71 -21.78 24.53 -5.40
C PHE A 71 -20.46 24.87 -6.10
N VAL A 72 -19.38 24.96 -5.32
CA VAL A 72 -18.02 25.14 -5.82
C VAL A 72 -17.19 23.93 -5.42
N ALA A 73 -16.88 23.12 -6.43
CA ALA A 73 -16.01 21.96 -6.26
C ALA A 73 -14.57 22.43 -6.03
N ARG A 74 -14.04 22.17 -4.84
CA ARG A 74 -12.61 22.25 -4.57
C ARG A 74 -11.96 20.91 -4.94
N SER A 75 -11.43 20.82 -6.15
CA SER A 75 -10.65 19.68 -6.62
C SER A 75 -9.25 19.68 -6.00
N VAL A 76 -8.65 18.49 -5.87
CA VAL A 76 -7.25 18.35 -5.46
C VAL A 76 -6.41 18.71 -6.69
N THR A 77 -5.85 19.91 -6.71
CA THR A 77 -4.87 20.37 -7.72
C THR A 77 -3.46 20.15 -7.20
N PRO A 78 -2.46 19.98 -8.09
CA PRO A 78 -1.08 19.69 -7.69
C PRO A 78 -0.50 20.74 -6.73
N ASP A 79 -0.86 22.02 -6.92
CA ASP A 79 -0.38 23.14 -6.10
C ASP A 79 -0.86 23.09 -4.64
N VAL A 80 -1.90 22.29 -4.35
CA VAL A 80 -2.48 22.16 -3.00
C VAL A 80 -1.87 20.95 -2.25
N VAL A 81 -1.06 20.13 -2.92
CA VAL A 81 -0.53 18.89 -2.34
C VAL A 81 0.66 19.18 -1.45
N THR A 82 0.38 19.46 -0.18
CA THR A 82 1.39 19.59 0.87
C THR A 82 1.54 18.31 1.69
N ASP A 83 0.47 17.51 1.79
CA ASP A 83 0.36 16.38 2.71
C ASP A 83 0.04 15.06 1.98
N VAL A 84 0.54 13.96 2.54
CA VAL A 84 0.16 12.57 2.22
C VAL A 84 -1.36 12.35 2.13
N ARG A 85 -2.11 13.04 2.98
CA ARG A 85 -3.57 12.91 3.10
C ARG A 85 -4.31 13.34 1.83
N PHE A 86 -3.72 14.16 0.96
CA PHE A 86 -4.31 14.51 -0.33
C PHE A 86 -4.33 13.31 -1.29
N ALA A 87 -3.28 12.49 -1.29
CA ALA A 87 -3.23 11.25 -2.05
C ALA A 87 -4.29 10.26 -1.52
N GLU A 88 -4.45 10.14 -0.19
CA GLU A 88 -5.50 9.31 0.41
C GLU A 88 -6.91 9.71 -0.05
N ILE A 89 -7.19 11.01 -0.19
CA ILE A 89 -8.49 11.48 -0.69
C ILE A 89 -8.77 10.88 -2.07
N LEU A 90 -7.82 10.99 -2.99
CA LEU A 90 -7.96 10.47 -4.36
C LEU A 90 -8.06 8.94 -4.38
N ILE A 91 -7.24 8.24 -3.59
CA ILE A 91 -7.31 6.77 -3.45
C ILE A 91 -8.71 6.34 -2.97
N PHE A 92 -9.23 6.96 -1.91
CA PHE A 92 -10.55 6.61 -1.39
C PHE A 92 -11.70 7.05 -2.32
N GLU A 93 -11.50 8.07 -3.17
CA GLU A 93 -12.45 8.41 -4.23
C GLU A 93 -12.53 7.32 -5.30
N VAL A 94 -11.39 6.76 -5.72
CA VAL A 94 -11.35 5.61 -6.63
C VAL A 94 -12.05 4.41 -5.98
N GLU A 95 -11.66 4.05 -4.77
CA GLU A 95 -12.23 2.91 -4.02
C GLU A 95 -13.75 3.06 -3.80
N ARG A 96 -14.25 4.26 -3.53
CA ARG A 96 -15.70 4.50 -3.37
C ARG A 96 -16.46 4.21 -4.66
N HIS A 97 -15.94 4.65 -5.81
CA HIS A 97 -16.57 4.41 -7.10
C HIS A 97 -16.49 2.94 -7.50
N TRP A 98 -15.33 2.31 -7.31
CA TRP A 98 -15.12 0.89 -7.55
C TRP A 98 -16.02 0.02 -6.67
N ALA A 99 -16.08 0.27 -5.36
CA ALA A 99 -16.95 -0.46 -4.43
C ALA A 99 -18.43 -0.34 -4.81
N TYR A 100 -18.86 0.84 -5.29
CA TYR A 100 -20.22 1.02 -5.77
C TYR A 100 -20.48 0.23 -7.07
N ALA A 101 -19.53 0.21 -8.00
CA ALA A 101 -19.65 -0.64 -9.18
C ALA A 101 -19.74 -2.12 -8.80
N MET A 102 -18.90 -2.61 -7.89
CA MET A 102 -18.92 -4.00 -7.44
C MET A 102 -20.21 -4.36 -6.69
N GLN A 103 -20.75 -3.43 -5.89
CA GLN A 103 -22.08 -3.59 -5.28
C GLN A 103 -23.16 -3.81 -6.35
N LEU A 104 -23.18 -2.95 -7.39
CA LEU A 104 -24.15 -3.05 -8.47
C LEU A 104 -23.96 -4.33 -9.29
N LYS A 105 -22.71 -4.79 -9.46
CA LYS A 105 -22.39 -6.05 -10.13
C LYS A 105 -22.96 -7.24 -9.37
N LEU A 106 -22.87 -7.23 -8.04
CA LEU A 106 -23.44 -8.26 -7.18
C LEU A 106 -24.98 -8.23 -7.19
N GLU A 107 -25.59 -7.04 -7.16
CA GLU A 107 -27.05 -6.86 -7.25
C GLU A 107 -27.63 -7.16 -8.64
N LEU A 108 -26.81 -7.19 -9.69
CA LEU A 108 -27.24 -7.50 -11.05
C LEU A 108 -27.60 -8.98 -11.19
N GLY A 109 -26.90 -9.86 -10.47
CA GLY A 109 -27.02 -11.31 -10.67
C GLY A 109 -26.83 -11.68 -12.14
N ASN A 110 -27.84 -12.33 -12.72
CA ASN A 110 -27.84 -12.78 -14.12
C ASN A 110 -28.57 -11.82 -15.08
N ASP A 111 -29.09 -10.69 -14.60
CA ASP A 111 -29.91 -9.77 -15.42
C ASP A 111 -29.04 -8.86 -16.29
N ILE A 112 -28.62 -9.40 -17.44
CA ILE A 112 -27.69 -8.75 -18.39
C ILE A 112 -28.24 -7.41 -18.95
N LEU A 113 -29.56 -7.26 -19.06
CA LEU A 113 -30.25 -6.12 -19.66
C LEU A 113 -30.65 -5.02 -18.67
N SER A 114 -30.33 -5.18 -17.39
CA SER A 114 -30.76 -4.23 -16.36
C SER A 114 -30.10 -2.85 -16.52
N ARG A 115 -30.89 -1.78 -16.31
CA ARG A 115 -30.38 -0.39 -16.22
C ARG A 115 -29.28 -0.23 -15.17
N LYS A 116 -29.22 -1.14 -14.18
CA LYS A 116 -28.14 -1.25 -13.20
C LYS A 116 -26.76 -1.49 -13.84
N LYS A 117 -26.69 -2.23 -14.97
CA LYS A 117 -25.43 -2.47 -15.70
C LYS A 117 -24.85 -1.19 -16.29
N PHE A 118 -25.69 -0.33 -16.84
CA PHE A 118 -25.27 1.00 -17.32
C PHE A 118 -24.77 1.87 -16.15
N HIS A 119 -25.48 1.82 -15.02
CA HIS A 119 -25.05 2.54 -13.82
C HIS A 119 -23.70 2.03 -13.28
N MET A 120 -23.51 0.72 -13.24
CA MET A 120 -22.25 0.06 -12.86
C MET A 120 -21.10 0.53 -13.76
N ARG A 121 -21.26 0.45 -15.09
CA ARG A 121 -20.25 0.91 -16.06
C ARG A 121 -19.93 2.39 -15.87
N GLN A 122 -20.95 3.23 -15.63
CA GLN A 122 -20.74 4.65 -15.35
C GLN A 122 -19.92 4.87 -14.05
N LYS A 123 -20.13 4.06 -13.01
CA LYS A 123 -19.32 4.13 -11.78
C LYS A 123 -17.87 3.70 -12.03
N LEU A 124 -17.63 2.66 -12.84
CA LEU A 124 -16.27 2.26 -13.22
C LEU A 124 -15.56 3.35 -14.01
N ARG A 125 -16.22 4.00 -14.97
CA ARG A 125 -15.64 5.16 -15.70
C ARG A 125 -15.20 6.27 -14.75
N ARG A 126 -16.05 6.61 -13.77
CA ARG A 126 -15.68 7.58 -12.72
C ARG A 126 -14.51 7.12 -11.86
N ALA A 127 -14.39 5.81 -11.60
CA ALA A 127 -13.23 5.25 -10.90
C ALA A 127 -11.95 5.42 -11.73
N GLY A 128 -12.00 5.08 -13.03
CA GLY A 128 -10.88 5.28 -13.97
C GLY A 128 -10.44 6.74 -14.07
N LYS A 129 -11.39 7.68 -14.20
CA LYS A 129 -11.10 9.12 -14.18
C LYS A 129 -10.44 9.58 -12.88
N SER A 130 -10.92 9.08 -11.74
CA SER A 130 -10.33 9.40 -10.43
C SER A 130 -8.92 8.82 -10.29
N ALA A 131 -8.67 7.63 -10.86
CA ALA A 131 -7.36 6.98 -10.84
C ALA A 131 -6.34 7.71 -11.74
N ARG A 132 -6.77 8.23 -12.89
CA ARG A 132 -5.97 9.13 -13.73
C ARG A 132 -5.62 10.42 -13.00
N ASN A 133 -6.57 11.01 -12.28
CA ASN A 133 -6.29 12.20 -11.45
C ASN A 133 -5.26 11.90 -10.35
N LEU A 134 -5.27 10.69 -9.78
CA LEU A 134 -4.26 10.26 -8.81
C LEU A 134 -2.87 10.15 -9.47
N GLU A 135 -2.81 9.63 -10.69
CA GLU A 135 -1.57 9.50 -11.44
C GLU A 135 -0.99 10.85 -11.90
N THR A 136 -1.83 11.78 -12.38
CA THR A 136 -1.39 13.13 -12.74
C THR A 136 -0.84 13.87 -11.52
N MET A 137 -1.49 13.71 -10.37
CA MET A 137 -1.01 14.24 -9.09
C MET A 137 0.34 13.65 -8.68
N ALA A 138 0.50 12.32 -8.77
CA ALA A 138 1.76 11.64 -8.42
C ALA A 138 2.93 12.00 -9.37
N LYS A 139 2.64 12.44 -10.60
CA LYS A 139 3.65 12.94 -11.56
C LYS A 139 4.04 14.38 -11.30
N SER A 140 3.07 15.24 -10.99
CA SER A 140 3.32 16.66 -10.73
C SER A 140 4.03 16.92 -9.40
N CYS A 141 3.86 16.03 -8.42
CA CYS A 141 4.50 16.18 -7.12
C CYS A 141 5.90 15.55 -7.15
N GLU A 142 6.93 16.39 -7.07
CA GLU A 142 8.33 15.97 -7.04
C GLU A 142 8.69 15.26 -5.73
N SER A 143 8.10 15.69 -4.63
CA SER A 143 8.30 15.14 -3.27
C SER A 143 7.77 13.70 -3.09
N VAL A 144 7.07 13.14 -4.08
CA VAL A 144 6.51 11.77 -4.06
C VAL A 144 7.59 10.76 -4.46
N THR A 145 7.80 9.76 -3.61
CA THR A 145 8.82 8.72 -3.81
C THR A 145 8.53 7.92 -5.08
N VAL A 146 9.59 7.50 -5.79
CA VAL A 146 9.47 6.70 -7.03
C VAL A 146 8.66 5.42 -6.83
N VAL A 147 8.83 4.73 -5.69
CA VAL A 147 8.07 3.53 -5.34
C VAL A 147 6.56 3.81 -5.31
N THR A 148 6.16 4.88 -4.63
CA THR A 148 4.75 5.26 -4.51
C THR A 148 4.15 5.69 -5.86
N ARG A 149 4.95 6.30 -6.74
CA ARG A 149 4.53 6.64 -8.11
C ARG A 149 4.26 5.38 -8.94
N LEU A 150 5.14 4.38 -8.85
CA LEU A 150 4.96 3.08 -9.51
C LEU A 150 3.76 2.31 -8.93
N GLU A 151 3.54 2.35 -7.61
CA GLU A 151 2.35 1.76 -7.00
C GLU A 151 1.05 2.42 -7.47
N VAL A 152 1.02 3.75 -7.55
CA VAL A 152 -0.12 4.52 -8.08
C VAL A 152 -0.38 4.14 -9.54
N GLN A 153 0.67 4.01 -10.36
CA GLN A 153 0.54 3.59 -11.76
C GLN A 153 0.03 2.16 -11.89
N ALA A 154 0.52 1.22 -11.07
CA ALA A 154 0.01 -0.15 -11.06
C ALA A 154 -1.46 -0.20 -10.61
N TYR A 155 -1.83 0.63 -9.62
CA TYR A 155 -3.21 0.72 -9.15
C TYR A 155 -4.13 1.36 -10.20
N SER A 156 -3.69 2.42 -10.90
CA SER A 156 -4.48 3.03 -11.97
C SER A 156 -4.71 2.05 -13.13
N ALA A 157 -3.65 1.35 -13.56
CA ALA A 157 -3.74 0.31 -14.57
C ALA A 157 -4.66 -0.84 -14.15
N PHE A 158 -4.64 -1.25 -12.87
CA PHE A 158 -5.57 -2.26 -12.34
C PHE A 158 -7.03 -1.84 -12.46
N ILE A 159 -7.37 -0.61 -12.06
CA ILE A 159 -8.76 -0.11 -12.15
C ILE A 159 -9.20 0.00 -13.61
N LEU A 160 -8.32 0.46 -14.50
CA LEU A 160 -8.60 0.56 -15.92
C LEU A 160 -8.75 -0.83 -16.57
N ALA A 161 -7.98 -1.83 -16.12
CA ALA A 161 -8.16 -3.22 -16.54
C ALA A 161 -9.54 -3.74 -16.13
N THR A 162 -9.98 -3.49 -14.88
CA THR A 162 -11.33 -3.89 -14.46
C THR A 162 -12.42 -3.22 -15.28
N LEU A 163 -12.22 -1.96 -15.71
CA LEU A 163 -13.13 -1.28 -16.62
C LEU A 163 -13.14 -1.96 -18.00
N ALA A 164 -11.98 -2.20 -18.60
CA ALA A 164 -11.85 -2.80 -19.93
C ALA A 164 -12.49 -4.18 -20.02
N VAL A 165 -12.32 -5.02 -18.99
CA VAL A 165 -12.98 -6.34 -18.88
C VAL A 165 -14.51 -6.21 -18.91
N GLU A 166 -15.08 -5.23 -18.21
CA GLU A 166 -16.55 -5.02 -18.16
C GLU A 166 -17.13 -4.45 -19.47
N PHE A 167 -16.28 -3.80 -20.27
CA PHE A 167 -16.58 -3.37 -21.63
C PHE A 167 -16.30 -4.44 -22.69
N LYS A 168 -15.80 -5.63 -22.30
CA LYS A 168 -15.36 -6.71 -23.20
C LYS A 168 -14.21 -6.32 -24.13
N LEU A 169 -13.39 -5.35 -23.74
CA LEU A 169 -12.20 -4.94 -24.51
C LEU A 169 -11.02 -5.82 -24.11
N TRP A 170 -11.04 -7.07 -24.58
CA TRP A 170 -10.11 -8.11 -24.12
C TRP A 170 -8.64 -7.78 -24.41
N ARG A 171 -8.33 -7.25 -25.61
CA ARG A 171 -6.95 -6.87 -26.00
C ARG A 171 -6.37 -5.78 -25.09
N LYS A 172 -7.06 -4.65 -24.95
CA LYS A 172 -6.66 -3.56 -24.05
C LYS A 172 -6.57 -4.05 -22.59
N ALA A 173 -7.50 -4.90 -22.14
CA ALA A 173 -7.47 -5.47 -20.80
C ALA A 173 -6.24 -6.36 -20.56
N MET A 174 -5.82 -7.18 -21.54
CA MET A 174 -4.61 -8.00 -21.44
C MET A 174 -3.35 -7.15 -21.28
N GLU A 175 -3.21 -6.11 -22.10
CA GLU A 175 -2.07 -5.19 -22.03
C GLU A 175 -1.98 -4.54 -20.65
N LEU A 176 -3.09 -4.00 -20.15
CA LEU A 176 -3.18 -3.43 -18.81
C LEU A 176 -2.83 -4.46 -17.73
N CYS A 177 -3.36 -5.68 -17.79
CA CYS A 177 -3.03 -6.73 -16.82
C CYS A 177 -1.54 -7.10 -16.83
N ARG A 178 -0.93 -7.17 -18.03
CA ARG A 178 0.52 -7.41 -18.17
C ARG A 178 1.33 -6.26 -17.56
N THR A 179 0.93 -5.01 -17.74
CA THR A 179 1.61 -3.87 -17.11
C THR A 179 1.54 -3.93 -15.59
N VAL A 180 0.36 -4.22 -15.01
CA VAL A 180 0.18 -4.37 -13.57
C VAL A 180 1.11 -5.45 -13.00
N LYS A 181 1.15 -6.62 -13.65
CA LYS A 181 2.01 -7.73 -13.24
C LYS A 181 3.50 -7.35 -13.30
N LYS A 182 3.95 -6.77 -14.42
CA LYS A 182 5.33 -6.31 -14.59
C LYS A 182 5.76 -5.29 -13.52
N ILE A 183 4.90 -4.31 -13.20
CA ILE A 183 5.24 -3.29 -12.21
C ILE A 183 5.32 -3.90 -10.81
N TYR A 184 4.35 -4.72 -10.40
CA TYR A 184 4.39 -5.34 -9.08
C TYR A 184 5.51 -6.38 -8.92
N GLU A 185 5.87 -7.10 -9.98
CA GLU A 185 7.06 -7.97 -9.98
C GLU A 185 8.35 -7.14 -9.82
N LYS A 186 8.50 -6.04 -10.56
CA LYS A 186 9.63 -5.11 -10.40
C LYS A 186 9.70 -4.52 -8.98
N LEU A 187 8.55 -4.16 -8.40
CA LEU A 187 8.47 -3.65 -7.02
C LEU A 187 8.79 -4.74 -5.98
N SER A 188 8.40 -5.99 -6.23
CA SER A 188 8.67 -7.11 -5.32
C SER A 188 10.15 -7.42 -5.18
N THR A 189 10.96 -7.19 -6.22
CA THR A 189 12.42 -7.39 -6.18
C THR A 189 13.15 -6.25 -5.48
N SER A 190 12.60 -5.03 -5.49
CA SER A 190 13.29 -3.85 -4.98
C SER A 190 13.02 -3.55 -3.50
N ILE A 191 11.90 -4.03 -2.95
CA ILE A 191 11.46 -3.74 -1.58
C ILE A 191 11.86 -4.87 -0.63
N LYS A 192 12.33 -4.51 0.57
CA LYS A 192 12.80 -5.47 1.60
C LYS A 192 11.69 -5.97 2.54
N ASP A 193 10.54 -5.29 2.57
CA ASP A 193 9.44 -5.61 3.48
C ASP A 193 8.65 -6.84 3.00
N GLN A 194 8.80 -7.97 3.71
CA GLN A 194 8.19 -9.24 3.32
C GLN A 194 6.66 -9.19 3.24
N GLU A 195 5.98 -8.54 4.20
CA GLU A 195 4.50 -8.41 4.19
C GLU A 195 3.98 -7.74 2.92
N LEU A 196 4.72 -6.74 2.43
CA LEU A 196 4.35 -5.99 1.23
C LEU A 196 4.61 -6.81 -0.03
N VAL A 197 5.70 -7.57 -0.07
CA VAL A 197 6.02 -8.52 -1.14
C VAL A 197 4.92 -9.58 -1.27
N ASP A 198 4.44 -10.12 -0.16
CA ASP A 198 3.35 -11.11 -0.15
C ASP A 198 2.02 -10.51 -0.65
N LEU A 199 1.76 -9.25 -0.34
CA LEU A 199 0.63 -8.48 -0.86
C LEU A 199 0.72 -8.29 -2.38
N TYR A 200 1.90 -7.96 -2.91
CA TYR A 200 2.13 -7.86 -4.36
C TYR A 200 1.95 -9.20 -5.06
N ALA A 201 2.51 -10.27 -4.52
CA ALA A 201 2.35 -11.62 -5.07
C ALA A 201 0.87 -12.05 -5.08
N THR A 202 0.11 -11.69 -4.05
CA THR A 202 -1.35 -11.91 -4.00
C THR A 202 -2.07 -11.12 -5.09
N ARG A 203 -1.70 -9.86 -5.30
CA ARG A 203 -2.26 -9.03 -6.37
C ARG A 203 -1.93 -9.57 -7.77
N CYS A 204 -0.70 -10.03 -8.01
CA CYS A 204 -0.32 -10.66 -9.27
C CYS A 204 -1.13 -11.94 -9.54
N ARG A 205 -1.40 -12.76 -8.52
CA ARG A 205 -2.28 -13.94 -8.66
C ARG A 205 -3.72 -13.56 -8.99
N GLU A 206 -4.28 -12.51 -8.37
CA GLU A 206 -5.61 -11.99 -8.71
C GLU A 206 -5.69 -11.57 -10.19
N VAL A 207 -4.69 -10.82 -10.67
CA VAL A 207 -4.61 -10.33 -12.05
C VAL A 207 -4.33 -11.45 -13.05
N GLN A 208 -3.62 -12.51 -12.64
CA GLN A 208 -3.36 -13.66 -13.51
C GLN A 208 -4.66 -14.37 -13.90
N ASN A 209 -5.65 -14.42 -13.01
CA ASN A 209 -6.95 -15.01 -13.34
C ASN A 209 -7.70 -14.18 -14.38
N THR A 210 -7.68 -12.86 -14.26
CA THR A 210 -8.28 -11.97 -15.28
C THR A 210 -7.51 -12.02 -16.60
N LEU A 211 -6.18 -12.17 -16.55
CA LEU A 211 -5.34 -12.34 -17.74
C LEU A 211 -5.76 -13.59 -18.53
N ARG A 212 -5.87 -14.74 -17.87
CA ARG A 212 -6.29 -16.00 -18.50
C ARG A 212 -7.67 -15.90 -19.14
N LEU A 213 -8.61 -15.24 -18.46
CA LEU A 213 -9.95 -14.97 -19.02
C LEU A 213 -9.87 -14.14 -20.30
N CYS A 214 -9.04 -13.10 -20.31
CA CYS A 214 -8.88 -12.25 -21.49
C CYS A 214 -8.16 -12.99 -22.62
N GLU A 215 -7.15 -13.82 -22.31
CA GLU A 215 -6.43 -14.65 -23.28
C GLU A 215 -7.38 -15.64 -23.97
N TYR A 216 -8.20 -16.36 -23.19
CA TYR A 216 -9.22 -17.27 -23.72
C TYR A 216 -10.20 -16.56 -24.66
N ASN A 217 -10.78 -15.43 -24.22
CA ASN A 217 -11.72 -14.67 -25.06
C ASN A 217 -11.07 -14.03 -26.29
N CYS A 218 -9.76 -13.75 -26.26
CA CYS A 218 -9.04 -13.26 -27.45
C CYS A 218 -8.74 -14.36 -28.47
N SER A 219 -8.64 -15.63 -28.05
CA SER A 219 -8.45 -16.76 -28.96
C SER A 219 -9.74 -17.16 -29.67
N ASP A 220 -10.90 -16.95 -29.05
CA ASP A 220 -12.22 -17.29 -29.61
C ASP A 220 -12.75 -16.22 -30.61
N GLU A 221 -12.12 -15.05 -30.71
CA GLU A 221 -12.52 -13.97 -31.63
C GLU A 221 -12.07 -14.27 -33.09
N VAL A 222 -12.82 -15.12 -33.79
CA VAL A 222 -12.67 -15.43 -35.23
C VAL A 222 -13.73 -14.73 -36.12
N SER A 223 -14.51 -13.78 -35.59
CA SER A 223 -15.47 -13.01 -36.41
C SER A 223 -15.29 -11.50 -36.25
N PRO A 224 -14.90 -10.76 -37.31
CA PRO A 224 -14.69 -9.30 -37.26
C PRO A 224 -15.95 -8.47 -36.97
N ASP A 225 -17.14 -9.09 -36.98
CA ASP A 225 -18.42 -8.38 -36.96
C ASP A 225 -19.04 -8.20 -35.55
N ASP A 226 -18.53 -8.88 -34.51
CA ASP A 226 -18.97 -8.72 -33.11
C ASP A 226 -18.05 -7.82 -32.26
N ALA A 227 -17.12 -7.11 -32.92
CA ALA A 227 -16.39 -6.00 -32.32
C ALA A 227 -17.36 -4.83 -32.06
N GLY A 228 -18.21 -4.97 -31.04
CA GLY A 228 -19.20 -3.99 -30.66
C GLY A 228 -18.55 -2.61 -30.58
N LYS A 229 -19.03 -1.67 -31.39
CA LYS A 229 -18.54 -0.29 -31.49
C LYS A 229 -18.13 0.23 -30.11
N VAL A 230 -16.82 0.35 -29.90
CA VAL A 230 -16.27 0.92 -28.68
C VAL A 230 -16.76 2.37 -28.64
N PRO A 231 -17.49 2.81 -27.60
CA PRO A 231 -17.87 4.22 -27.54
C PRO A 231 -16.59 5.04 -27.51
N ILE A 232 -16.43 5.99 -28.43
CA ILE A 232 -15.21 6.84 -28.60
C ILE A 232 -14.70 7.40 -27.25
N ALA A 233 -15.62 7.79 -26.35
CA ALA A 233 -15.28 8.28 -25.00
C ALA A 233 -14.61 7.25 -24.06
N VAL A 234 -14.72 5.95 -24.35
CA VAL A 234 -14.03 4.86 -23.63
C VAL A 234 -12.62 4.68 -24.15
N GLU A 235 -12.37 4.98 -25.43
CA GLU A 235 -11.02 4.96 -26.00
C GLU A 235 -10.20 6.10 -25.42
N ASP A 236 -10.70 7.34 -25.39
CA ASP A 236 -10.02 8.44 -24.70
C ASP A 236 -9.77 8.15 -23.20
N GLU A 237 -10.68 7.40 -22.54
CA GLU A 237 -10.57 6.96 -21.14
C GLU A 237 -9.66 5.73 -20.92
N LEU A 238 -9.26 5.03 -21.98
CA LEU A 238 -8.36 3.87 -21.96
C LEU A 238 -7.03 4.12 -22.68
N ASP A 239 -6.94 5.18 -23.48
CA ASP A 239 -5.74 5.57 -24.20
C ASP A 239 -4.78 6.14 -23.17
N LEU A 240 -3.83 5.29 -22.85
CA LEU A 240 -2.79 5.53 -21.89
C LEU A 240 -1.51 5.35 -22.68
N ASP A 241 -0.77 6.44 -22.87
CA ASP A 241 0.61 6.41 -23.37
C ASP A 241 1.53 5.77 -22.32
N PHE A 242 1.30 4.49 -21.99
CA PHE A 242 2.08 3.73 -21.01
C PHE A 242 3.51 3.50 -21.45
N ASN A 243 3.74 3.38 -22.77
CA ASN A 243 5.07 3.17 -23.32
C ASN A 243 5.99 4.37 -23.06
N LYS A 244 5.43 5.59 -23.01
CA LYS A 244 6.20 6.81 -22.72
C LYS A 244 6.62 6.91 -21.25
N LEU A 245 5.86 6.29 -20.33
CA LEU A 245 6.09 6.38 -18.88
C LEU A 245 7.02 5.30 -18.33
N ASN A 246 6.96 4.07 -18.88
CA ASN A 246 7.94 3.05 -18.52
C ASN A 246 9.34 3.47 -18.97
N VAL A 247 9.46 4.12 -20.13
CA VAL A 247 10.70 4.73 -20.61
C VAL A 247 11.16 5.84 -19.66
N LEU A 248 10.30 6.79 -19.27
CA LEU A 248 10.66 7.85 -18.32
C LEU A 248 11.00 7.33 -16.91
N ALA A 249 10.36 6.26 -16.45
CA ALA A 249 10.66 5.65 -15.16
C ALA A 249 11.99 4.87 -15.20
N GLU A 250 12.28 4.19 -16.30
CA GLU A 250 13.56 3.53 -16.57
C GLU A 250 14.69 4.57 -16.72
N GLU A 251 14.47 5.64 -17.47
CA GLU A 251 15.36 6.80 -17.61
C GLU A 251 15.66 7.44 -16.25
N LYS A 252 14.63 7.77 -15.45
CA LYS A 252 14.84 8.33 -14.10
C LYS A 252 15.51 7.34 -13.14
N GLN A 253 15.27 6.04 -13.26
CA GLN A 253 15.98 5.04 -12.45
C GLN A 253 17.43 4.86 -12.89
N THR A 254 17.73 4.97 -14.18
CA THR A 254 19.11 5.01 -14.67
C THR A 254 19.82 6.29 -14.24
N GLU A 255 19.15 7.43 -14.26
CA GLU A 255 19.68 8.72 -13.76
C GLU A 255 19.95 8.70 -12.26
N ILE A 256 19.05 8.13 -11.44
CA ILE A 256 19.28 8.02 -9.99
C ILE A 256 20.46 7.08 -9.70
N LYS A 257 20.58 5.96 -10.45
CA LYS A 257 21.73 5.05 -10.31
C LYS A 257 23.03 5.71 -10.76
N SER A 258 23.06 6.38 -11.91
CA SER A 258 24.25 7.08 -12.40
C SER A 258 24.69 8.19 -11.45
N ASN A 259 23.75 8.98 -10.92
CA ASN A 259 24.05 10.04 -9.97
C ASN A 259 24.56 9.48 -8.63
N ALA A 260 24.03 8.35 -8.16
CA ALA A 260 24.53 7.67 -6.96
C ALA A 260 25.95 7.11 -7.17
N ASP A 261 26.21 6.52 -8.34
CA ASP A 261 27.53 6.00 -8.70
C ASP A 261 28.56 7.12 -8.87
N GLU A 262 28.18 8.27 -9.43
CA GLU A 262 29.02 9.47 -9.54
C GLU A 262 29.31 10.09 -8.17
N ALA A 263 28.31 10.20 -7.29
CA ALA A 263 28.50 10.67 -5.92
C ALA A 263 29.45 9.74 -5.13
N ALA A 264 29.30 8.42 -5.28
CA ALA A 264 30.20 7.44 -4.66
C ALA A 264 31.64 7.57 -5.19
N LYS A 265 31.82 7.77 -6.50
CA LYS A 265 33.13 8.03 -7.11
C LYS A 265 33.75 9.34 -6.60
N HIS A 266 32.95 10.39 -6.43
CA HIS A 266 33.42 11.67 -5.91
C HIS A 266 33.87 11.55 -4.44
N LEU A 267 33.10 10.85 -3.60
CA LEU A 267 33.45 10.57 -2.20
C LEU A 267 34.70 9.71 -2.08
N LEU A 268 34.85 8.67 -2.92
CA LEU A 268 36.07 7.87 -2.98
C LEU A 268 37.28 8.71 -3.36
N LYS A 269 37.12 9.60 -4.35
CA LYS A 269 38.19 10.51 -4.79
C LYS A 269 38.57 11.53 -3.70
N GLN A 270 37.60 12.02 -2.93
CA GLN A 270 37.84 12.87 -1.76
C GLN A 270 38.56 12.09 -0.64
N LEU A 271 38.10 10.88 -0.30
CA LEU A 271 38.75 10.04 0.71
C LEU A 271 40.19 9.66 0.32
N GLU A 272 40.44 9.37 -0.95
CA GLU A 272 41.80 9.13 -1.46
C GLU A 272 42.68 10.38 -1.38
N ALA A 273 42.13 11.56 -1.70
CA ALA A 273 42.84 12.82 -1.59
C ALA A 273 43.15 13.14 -0.11
N ASP A 274 42.18 12.94 0.78
CA ASP A 274 42.32 13.12 2.22
C ASP A 274 43.38 12.18 2.77
N TRP A 275 43.35 10.88 2.42
CA TRP A 275 44.38 9.91 2.83
C TRP A 275 45.77 10.33 2.35
N LYS A 276 45.90 10.72 1.07
CA LYS A 276 47.19 11.15 0.50
C LYS A 276 47.71 12.44 1.13
N SER A 277 46.82 13.28 1.65
CA SER A 277 47.18 14.52 2.36
C SER A 277 47.57 14.29 3.83
N VAL A 278 47.40 13.07 4.36
CA VAL A 278 47.81 12.74 5.73
C VAL A 278 49.33 12.69 5.83
N ASP A 279 49.91 13.72 6.45
CA ASP A 279 51.32 13.76 6.84
C ASP A 279 51.61 12.70 7.93
N LEU A 280 52.17 11.55 7.55
CA LEU A 280 52.55 10.48 8.47
C LEU A 280 53.57 10.92 9.54
N THR A 281 54.33 11.98 9.28
CA THR A 281 55.29 12.56 10.22
C THR A 281 54.59 13.26 11.39
N LYS A 282 53.47 13.95 11.14
CA LYS A 282 52.64 14.59 12.18
C LYS A 282 51.92 13.56 13.05
N LEU A 283 51.43 12.47 12.45
CA LEU A 283 50.79 11.36 13.20
C LEU A 283 51.76 10.63 14.14
N LYS A 284 53.02 10.46 13.73
CA LYS A 284 54.06 9.86 14.59
C LYS A 284 54.54 10.81 15.70
N ALA A 285 54.41 12.12 15.51
CA ALA A 285 54.75 13.14 16.49
C ALA A 285 53.65 13.38 17.54
N LEU A 286 52.41 13.00 17.24
CA LEU A 286 51.30 13.00 18.19
C LEU A 286 51.55 11.94 19.26
N LYS A 287 51.82 12.38 20.50
CA LYS A 287 51.81 11.48 21.66
C LYS A 287 50.41 10.87 21.75
N PRO A 288 50.27 9.54 21.73
CA PRO A 288 48.96 8.93 21.81
C PRO A 288 48.38 9.31 23.17
N ASN A 289 47.19 9.92 23.17
CA ASN A 289 46.47 10.28 24.38
C ASN A 289 45.85 9.01 24.96
N ILE A 290 46.71 8.06 25.34
CA ILE A 290 46.33 6.86 26.06
C ILE A 290 46.13 7.34 27.48
N SER A 291 44.95 7.88 27.78
CA SER A 291 44.47 7.91 29.16
C SER A 291 44.68 6.49 29.69
N SER A 292 45.49 6.33 30.73
CA SER A 292 45.75 5.01 31.31
C SER A 292 44.42 4.33 31.52
N LEU A 293 44.20 3.21 30.82
CA LEU A 293 43.01 2.40 31.02
C LEU A 293 42.87 2.18 32.53
N PRO A 294 41.71 2.50 33.13
CA PRO A 294 41.52 2.23 34.54
C PRO A 294 41.83 0.76 34.78
N LEU A 295 42.60 0.46 35.83
CA LEU A 295 42.96 -0.91 36.21
C LEU A 295 41.70 -1.77 36.19
N LEU A 296 41.59 -2.63 35.17
CA LEU A 296 40.47 -3.53 34.98
C LEU A 296 40.48 -4.50 36.16
N GLN A 297 39.61 -4.24 37.12
CA GLN A 297 39.40 -5.18 38.21
C GLN A 297 38.63 -6.39 37.68
N PRO A 298 39.05 -7.62 37.99
CA PRO A 298 38.30 -8.80 37.63
C PRO A 298 36.93 -8.72 38.30
N MET A 299 35.90 -8.50 37.49
CA MET A 299 34.52 -8.54 37.95
C MET A 299 34.20 -10.01 38.24
N PRO A 300 33.71 -10.38 39.43
CA PRO A 300 33.35 -11.75 39.72
C PRO A 300 32.21 -12.13 38.78
N CYS A 301 32.53 -12.89 37.73
CA CYS A 301 31.53 -13.51 36.89
C CYS A 301 30.70 -14.40 37.79
N LYS A 302 29.47 -13.97 38.09
CA LYS A 302 28.45 -14.84 38.65
C LYS A 302 28.45 -16.07 37.73
N PRO A 303 28.74 -17.29 38.24
CA PRO A 303 28.85 -18.46 37.37
C PRO A 303 27.50 -18.62 36.68
N MET A 304 27.48 -18.31 35.39
CA MET A 304 26.33 -18.60 34.56
C MET A 304 26.37 -20.10 34.35
N PHE A 305 25.50 -20.80 35.08
CA PHE A 305 25.33 -22.24 34.98
C PHE A 305 24.75 -22.55 33.60
N PHE A 306 25.61 -22.65 32.59
CA PHE A 306 25.25 -23.07 31.24
C PHE A 306 25.29 -24.59 31.17
N ASP A 307 24.41 -25.23 31.92
CA ASP A 307 24.23 -26.67 31.82
C ASP A 307 23.07 -26.97 30.87
N LEU A 308 23.38 -26.96 29.56
CA LEU A 308 22.43 -27.28 28.48
C LEU A 308 21.76 -28.66 28.69
N ALA A 309 22.39 -29.55 29.48
CA ALA A 309 21.90 -30.89 29.77
C ALA A 309 20.67 -30.92 30.69
N ILE A 310 20.44 -29.88 31.52
CA ILE A 310 19.28 -29.82 32.42
C ILE A 310 17.95 -29.79 31.65
N ASN A 311 17.92 -29.20 30.45
CA ASN A 311 16.71 -29.18 29.62
C ASN A 311 16.40 -30.52 28.95
N TYR A 312 17.36 -31.45 28.91
CA TYR A 312 17.23 -32.74 28.22
C TYR A 312 17.20 -33.95 29.16
N LEU A 313 17.38 -33.74 30.47
CA LEU A 313 17.14 -34.76 31.49
C LEU A 313 15.62 -34.93 31.68
N LYS A 314 15.03 -35.86 30.93
CA LYS A 314 13.76 -36.47 31.33
C LYS A 314 14.04 -37.38 32.51
N GLU A 315 13.48 -37.07 33.68
CA GLU A 315 13.49 -37.97 34.83
C GLU A 315 13.04 -39.37 34.39
N PRO A 316 13.77 -40.44 34.75
CA PRO A 316 13.27 -41.78 34.54
C PRO A 316 12.02 -41.94 35.40
N LEU A 317 10.91 -42.33 34.77
CA LEU A 317 9.65 -42.59 35.46
C LEU A 317 9.87 -43.66 36.52
N THR A 318 9.98 -43.23 37.78
CA THR A 318 9.93 -44.12 38.94
C THR A 318 8.54 -44.73 39.02
N LYS A 319 8.49 -46.01 39.40
CA LYS A 319 7.30 -46.88 39.41
C LYS A 319 6.16 -46.38 40.32
N GLU A 320 6.34 -45.28 41.04
CA GLU A 320 5.39 -44.70 41.99
C GLU A 320 4.20 -43.96 41.35
N LYS A 321 4.21 -43.75 40.02
CA LYS A 321 3.05 -43.18 39.29
C LYS A 321 2.05 -44.20 38.73
N LEU A 322 2.25 -45.50 38.96
CA LEU A 322 1.28 -46.53 38.55
C LEU A 322 0.37 -47.01 39.70
N GLU A 323 0.71 -46.78 40.96
CA GLU A 323 -0.09 -47.27 42.09
C GLU A 323 -0.14 -46.20 43.19
N GLY A 324 -1.20 -45.39 43.23
CA GLY A 324 -1.29 -44.36 44.28
C GLY A 324 -2.41 -43.33 44.12
N GLY A 325 -3.58 -43.74 43.62
CA GLY A 325 -4.76 -42.91 43.70
C GLY A 325 -5.22 -42.75 45.15
N LYS A 326 -5.11 -41.53 45.70
CA LYS A 326 -6.12 -40.77 46.49
C LYS A 326 -5.56 -40.04 47.72
N LYS A 327 -6.04 -38.78 47.85
CA LYS A 327 -6.04 -37.81 49.00
C LYS A 327 -4.74 -37.00 49.13
N ASN A 328 -4.69 -35.66 49.13
CA ASN A 328 -5.64 -34.58 49.41
C ASN A 328 -5.26 -33.30 48.64
N LYS A 329 -6.22 -32.64 47.97
CA LYS A 329 -6.08 -31.25 47.46
C LYS A 329 -6.91 -30.28 48.32
N LYS A 330 -6.22 -29.40 49.04
CA LYS A 330 -6.62 -28.06 49.54
C LYS A 330 -5.47 -27.15 49.08
N LYS A 331 -5.59 -25.98 48.46
CA LYS A 331 -6.66 -25.06 48.05
C LYS A 331 -6.08 -24.25 46.87
N THR A 332 -6.82 -24.11 45.78
CA THR A 332 -6.90 -22.89 44.95
C THR A 332 -8.23 -22.98 44.22
N LYS A 333 -9.23 -22.23 44.68
CA LYS A 333 -10.54 -22.17 44.01
C LYS A 333 -10.61 -20.90 43.17
N THR A 334 -10.35 -21.06 41.88
CA THR A 334 -11.03 -20.30 40.83
C THR A 334 -12.37 -20.97 40.56
N ALA A 335 -13.46 -20.20 40.52
CA ALA A 335 -14.78 -20.69 40.11
C ALA A 335 -15.13 -20.06 38.76
N LYS A 336 -15.42 -20.95 37.79
CA LYS A 336 -15.99 -20.69 36.47
C LYS A 336 -17.43 -20.17 36.59
N SER A 337 -17.91 -19.45 35.57
CA SER A 337 -19.35 -19.37 35.27
C SER A 337 -19.87 -20.74 34.78
N PRO A 338 -21.15 -21.06 35.02
CA PRO A 338 -21.95 -21.57 33.89
C PRO A 338 -23.44 -21.18 33.93
N GLU A 339 -24.08 -21.34 32.78
CA GLU A 339 -25.49 -21.06 32.51
C GLU A 339 -26.50 -22.03 33.19
N ASN A 340 -27.68 -21.46 33.45
CA ASN A 340 -29.04 -22.00 33.22
C ASN A 340 -29.81 -22.89 34.25
N VAL A 341 -30.95 -22.30 34.67
CA VAL A 341 -32.33 -22.86 34.61
C VAL A 341 -33.03 -23.32 35.91
N LYS A 342 -34.11 -22.57 36.24
CA LYS A 342 -35.44 -22.93 36.78
C LYS A 342 -35.72 -22.94 38.31
N LYS A 343 -36.62 -22.00 38.68
CA LYS A 343 -37.97 -22.17 39.27
C LYS A 343 -38.22 -21.58 40.68
N LEU A 344 -39.20 -20.66 40.65
CA LEU A 344 -40.36 -20.47 41.53
C LEU A 344 -40.23 -19.79 42.91
N ASN A 345 -40.87 -18.61 42.95
CA ASN A 345 -41.96 -18.21 43.84
C ASN A 345 -41.70 -17.97 45.34
N LYS A 346 -41.99 -16.72 45.72
CA LYS A 346 -43.15 -16.24 46.52
C LYS A 346 -42.79 -15.40 47.76
N LYS A 347 -43.51 -14.27 47.84
CA LYS A 347 -43.89 -13.46 49.01
C LYS A 347 -42.81 -12.51 49.58
N LYS A 348 -42.95 -11.22 49.30
CA LYS A 348 -43.97 -10.38 49.95
C LYS A 348 -44.60 -9.44 48.93
#